data_AF-A0AAD1WMN5-F1
#
_entry.id   AF-A0AAD1WMN5-F1
#
_cell.length_a   1.000
_cell.length_b   1.000
_cell.length_c   1.000
_cell.angle_alpha   90.00
_cell.angle_beta   90.00
_cell.angle_gamma   90.00
#
_symmetry.space_group_name_H-M   'P 1'
#
loop_
_entity.id
_entity.type
_entity.pdbx_description
1 polymer ?
#
loop_
_entity_poly.entity_id
_entity_poly.type
_entity_poly.pdbx_seq_one_letter_code
_entity_poly.pdbx_strand_id
1 'polypeptide(L)'
;MISLSLDDLTVTGRSHCHWITSLSLDDLTVTGRFHCHWMISLSLDDLTVTGRFHCHWITSLSLDDLTVTGRFHCHWMISLSLDDLTVTGRSVSHWMISLSLDDLSVTRQSLSHWTISLSLDNLTVTG
;
A
#
# COMPACT_ATOMS: atom_id res chain seq x y z
N MET A 1 -5.70 -3.18 -21.68
CA MET A 1 -4.56 -3.42 -20.77
C MET A 1 -3.75 -2.15 -20.78
N ILE A 2 -3.74 -1.39 -19.68
CA ILE A 2 -3.15 -0.06 -19.64
C ILE A 2 -1.97 -0.11 -18.66
N SER A 3 -0.82 0.31 -19.14
CA SER A 3 0.35 0.66 -18.33
C SER A 3 0.43 2.18 -18.27
N LEU A 4 0.55 2.74 -17.06
CA LEU A 4 0.69 4.17 -16.85
C LEU A 4 2.05 4.43 -16.18
N SER A 5 2.79 5.39 -16.73
CA SER A 5 4.00 5.93 -16.13
C SER A 5 3.82 7.44 -16.08
N LEU A 6 3.82 8.00 -14.89
CA LEU A 6 3.86 9.43 -14.63
C LEU A 6 4.94 9.66 -13.56
N ASP A 7 5.44 10.88 -13.45
CA ASP A 7 6.34 11.23 -12.35
C ASP A 7 5.50 11.38 -11.07
N ASP A 8 4.54 12.32 -11.07
CA ASP A 8 3.69 12.59 -9.91
C ASP A 8 2.21 12.43 -10.23
N LEU A 9 1.45 11.88 -9.27
CA LEU A 9 -0.01 11.88 -9.30
C LEU A 9 -0.59 12.34 -7.95
N THR A 10 -1.35 13.44 -7.98
CA THR A 10 -2.16 13.86 -6.83
C THR A 10 -3.64 13.60 -7.07
N VAL A 11 -4.28 12.90 -6.15
CA VAL A 11 -5.71 12.62 -6.18
C VAL A 11 -6.39 13.22 -4.95
N THR A 12 -7.32 14.14 -5.17
CA THR A 12 -8.19 14.68 -4.11
C THR A 12 -9.64 14.23 -4.30
N GLY A 13 -10.27 13.68 -3.27
CA GLY A 13 -11.68 13.29 -3.29
C GLY A 13 -11.87 11.78 -3.36
N ARG A 14 -12.52 11.27 -4.42
CA ARG A 14 -12.71 9.83 -4.62
C ARG A 14 -12.18 9.39 -5.97
N SER A 15 -11.31 8.41 -5.98
CA SER A 15 -10.85 7.74 -7.19
C SER A 15 -11.17 6.25 -7.16
N HIS A 16 -11.49 5.75 -8.35
CA HIS A 16 -11.77 4.35 -8.58
C HIS A 16 -10.94 3.90 -9.78
N CYS A 17 -10.15 2.87 -9.58
CA CYS A 17 -9.35 2.23 -10.62
C CYS A 17 -9.82 0.79 -10.82
N HIS A 18 -10.02 0.41 -12.07
CA HIS A 18 -10.46 -0.92 -12.46
C HIS A 18 -9.46 -1.48 -13.48
N TRP A 19 -8.78 -2.58 -13.14
CA TRP A 19 -7.91 -3.35 -14.03
C TRP A 19 -6.67 -2.58 -14.54
N ILE A 20 -5.76 -2.25 -13.63
CA ILE A 20 -4.44 -1.69 -13.95
C ILE A 20 -3.43 -2.83 -14.12
N THR A 21 -2.66 -2.80 -15.20
CA THR A 21 -1.63 -3.82 -15.45
C THR A 21 -0.33 -3.42 -14.79
N SER A 22 0.12 -2.20 -15.05
CA SER A 22 1.24 -1.63 -14.34
C SER A 22 0.98 -0.15 -14.12
N LEU A 23 1.34 0.31 -12.92
CA LEU A 23 1.45 1.71 -12.60
C LEU A 23 2.84 1.92 -12.00
N SER A 24 3.61 2.79 -12.62
CA SER A 24 4.87 3.31 -12.10
C SER A 24 4.67 4.78 -11.86
N LEU A 25 4.90 5.25 -10.64
CA LEU A 25 5.01 6.67 -10.33
C LEU A 25 6.23 6.87 -9.44
N ASP A 26 6.80 8.06 -9.47
CA ASP A 26 7.77 8.45 -8.44
C ASP A 26 6.95 8.78 -7.18
N ASP A 27 6.00 9.72 -7.29
CA ASP A 27 5.15 10.14 -6.17
C ASP A 27 3.65 9.90 -6.41
N LEU A 28 2.98 9.29 -5.44
CA LEU A 28 1.51 9.23 -5.37
C LEU A 28 0.99 9.82 -4.06
N THR A 29 0.28 10.94 -4.17
CA THR A 29 -0.45 11.54 -3.04
C THR A 29 -1.96 11.36 -3.20
N VAL A 30 -2.59 10.69 -2.24
CA VAL A 30 -4.04 10.51 -2.18
C VAL A 30 -4.60 11.21 -0.95
N THR A 31 -5.44 12.22 -1.16
CA THR A 31 -6.27 12.82 -0.11
C THR A 31 -7.74 12.47 -0.33
N GLY A 32 -8.28 11.57 0.47
CA GLY A 32 -9.69 11.16 0.41
C GLY A 32 -9.86 9.65 0.38
N ARG A 33 -10.46 9.11 -0.70
CA ARG A 33 -10.67 7.67 -0.87
C ARG A 33 -10.13 7.19 -2.20
N PHE A 34 -9.23 6.21 -2.14
CA PHE A 34 -8.75 5.48 -3.31
C PHE A 34 -9.22 4.03 -3.23
N HIS A 35 -9.84 3.55 -4.32
CA HIS A 35 -10.28 2.18 -4.44
C HIS A 35 -9.74 1.56 -5.71
N CYS A 36 -9.01 0.45 -5.58
CA CYS A 36 -8.54 -0.35 -6.70
C CYS A 36 -9.05 -1.79 -6.60
N HIS A 37 -9.62 -2.30 -7.70
CA HIS A 37 -10.12 -3.67 -7.75
C HIS A 37 -9.09 -4.72 -8.16
N TRP A 38 -8.27 -4.40 -9.16
CA TRP A 38 -7.34 -5.36 -9.73
C TRP A 38 -6.12 -4.61 -10.25
N MET A 39 -4.96 -4.97 -9.72
CA MET A 39 -3.67 -4.37 -10.04
C MET A 39 -2.63 -5.47 -10.12
N ILE A 40 -1.99 -5.61 -11.28
CA ILE A 40 -0.95 -6.62 -11.44
C ILE A 40 0.34 -6.11 -10.80
N SER A 41 0.87 -4.97 -11.24
CA SER A 41 2.02 -4.34 -10.58
C SER A 41 1.80 -2.88 -10.24
N LEU A 42 2.32 -2.48 -9.10
CA LEU A 42 2.49 -1.10 -8.67
C LEU A 42 3.92 -0.94 -8.14
N SER A 43 4.65 -0.02 -8.75
CA SER A 43 5.96 0.44 -8.28
C SER A 43 5.79 1.92 -7.97
N LEU A 44 6.05 2.33 -6.74
CA LEU A 44 6.16 3.74 -6.39
C LEU A 44 7.41 3.96 -5.56
N ASP A 45 8.01 5.13 -5.67
CA ASP A 45 9.05 5.51 -4.72
C ASP A 45 8.32 5.96 -3.45
N ASP A 46 7.44 6.97 -3.55
CA ASP A 46 6.67 7.48 -2.43
C ASP A 46 5.15 7.32 -2.58
N LEU A 47 4.50 6.74 -1.57
CA LEU A 47 3.04 6.70 -1.44
C LEU A 47 2.57 7.38 -0.15
N THR A 48 1.92 8.53 -0.29
CA THR A 48 1.23 9.21 0.82
C THR A 48 -0.28 9.10 0.70
N VAL A 49 -0.92 8.46 1.68
CA VAL A 49 -2.36 8.34 1.78
C VAL A 49 -2.88 9.08 3.01
N THR A 50 -3.66 10.13 2.78
CA THR A 50 -4.49 10.76 3.81
C THR A 50 -5.96 10.39 3.58
N GLY A 51 -6.49 9.47 4.38
CA GLY A 51 -7.88 9.04 4.33
C GLY A 51 -8.07 7.53 4.29
N ARG A 52 -8.59 6.99 3.17
CA ARG A 52 -8.84 5.56 3.00
C ARG A 52 -8.26 5.03 1.70
N PHE A 53 -7.42 4.01 1.80
CA PHE A 53 -6.95 3.24 0.67
C PHE A 53 -7.51 1.82 0.77
N HIS A 54 -8.18 1.37 -0.29
CA HIS A 54 -8.74 0.03 -0.37
C HIS A 54 -8.32 -0.64 -1.67
N CYS A 55 -7.70 -1.81 -1.54
CA CYS A 55 -7.34 -2.64 -2.67
C CYS A 55 -7.88 -4.06 -2.49
N HIS A 56 -8.49 -4.59 -3.56
CA HIS A 56 -9.04 -5.93 -3.52
C HIS A 56 -8.02 -6.98 -3.94
N TRP A 57 -7.35 -6.78 -5.07
CA TRP A 57 -6.33 -7.70 -5.57
C TRP A 57 -5.09 -6.94 -6.06
N ILE A 58 -3.95 -7.26 -5.46
CA ILE A 58 -2.64 -6.80 -5.88
C ILE A 58 -1.74 -8.02 -6.05
N THR A 59 -1.15 -8.18 -7.24
CA THR A 59 -0.14 -9.22 -7.42
C THR A 59 1.19 -8.78 -6.83
N SER A 60 1.75 -7.65 -7.27
CA SER A 60 2.99 -7.13 -6.72
C SER A 60 2.88 -5.64 -6.39
N LEU A 61 3.30 -5.28 -5.19
CA LEU A 61 3.50 -3.91 -4.76
C LEU A 61 4.95 -3.76 -4.29
N SER A 62 5.69 -2.88 -4.95
CA SER A 62 7.02 -2.41 -4.53
C SER A 62 6.89 -0.94 -4.21
N LEU A 63 7.34 -0.57 -3.02
CA LEU A 63 7.31 0.80 -2.53
C LEU A 63 8.61 1.04 -1.77
N ASP A 64 9.21 2.22 -1.92
CA ASP A 64 10.31 2.59 -1.03
C ASP A 64 9.68 3.12 0.27
N ASP A 65 8.87 4.17 0.17
CA ASP A 65 8.19 4.77 1.32
C ASP A 65 6.66 4.71 1.24
N LEU A 66 6.02 4.22 2.32
CA LEU A 66 4.57 4.26 2.49
C LEU A 66 4.17 4.98 3.77
N THR A 67 3.53 6.14 3.61
CA THR A 67 2.90 6.87 4.70
C THR A 67 1.38 6.79 4.60
N VAL A 68 0.74 6.16 5.59
CA VAL A 68 -0.72 6.10 5.67
C VAL A 68 -1.24 6.80 6.92
N THR A 69 -1.93 7.92 6.71
CA THR A 69 -2.76 8.59 7.72
C THR A 69 -4.22 8.22 7.52
N GLY A 70 -4.74 7.30 8.34
CA GLY A 70 -6.13 6.87 8.30
C GLY A 70 -6.33 5.35 8.23
N ARG A 71 -6.85 4.84 7.11
CA ARG A 71 -7.13 3.41 6.94
C ARG A 71 -6.55 2.85 5.65
N PHE A 72 -5.73 1.82 5.80
CA PHE A 72 -5.27 0.96 4.70
C PHE A 72 -5.96 -0.39 4.79
N HIS A 73 -6.54 -0.86 3.69
CA HIS A 73 -7.14 -2.19 3.62
C HIS A 73 -6.79 -2.90 2.32
N CYS A 74 -6.20 -4.08 2.45
CA CYS A 74 -5.89 -4.97 1.33
C CYS A 74 -6.49 -6.35 1.54
N HIS A 75 -7.26 -6.84 0.57
CA HIS A 75 -7.89 -8.15 0.72
C HIS A 75 -6.97 -9.30 0.28
N TRP A 76 -6.43 -9.22 -0.94
CA TRP A 76 -5.50 -10.20 -1.51
C TRP A 76 -4.25 -9.51 -2.04
N MET A 77 -3.10 -9.96 -1.54
CA MET A 77 -1.79 -9.45 -1.90
C MET A 77 -0.83 -10.62 -2.04
N ILE A 78 -0.23 -10.79 -3.21
CA ILE A 78 0.74 -11.87 -3.41
C ILE A 78 2.09 -11.43 -2.83
N SER A 79 2.64 -10.31 -3.29
CA SER A 79 3.90 -9.79 -2.76
C SER A 79 3.83 -8.31 -2.42
N LEU A 80 4.37 -7.97 -1.25
CA LEU A 80 4.65 -6.61 -0.81
C LEU A 80 6.12 -6.52 -0.44
N SER A 81 6.85 -5.63 -1.11
CA SER A 81 8.17 -5.16 -0.72
C SER A 81 8.04 -3.69 -0.37
N LEU A 82 8.52 -3.34 0.81
CA LEU A 82 8.51 -1.99 1.35
C LEU A 82 9.83 -1.77 2.09
N ASP A 83 10.47 -0.65 1.87
CA ASP A 83 11.62 -0.27 2.69
C ASP A 83 11.07 0.33 3.99
N ASP A 84 10.32 1.43 3.90
CA ASP A 84 9.75 2.10 5.07
C ASP A 84 8.21 2.12 5.05
N LEU A 85 7.59 1.68 6.15
CA LEU A 85 6.15 1.75 6.36
C LEU A 85 5.81 2.54 7.63
N THR A 86 5.21 3.72 7.44
CA THR A 86 4.63 4.53 8.53
C THR A 86 3.11 4.51 8.48
N VAL A 87 2.48 3.89 9.49
CA VAL A 87 1.02 3.85 9.62
C VAL A 87 0.55 4.64 10.84
N THR A 88 -0.11 5.75 10.59
CA THR A 88 -0.87 6.55 11.55
C THR A 88 -2.36 6.26 11.42
N GLY A 89 -2.78 5.13 11.99
CA GLY A 89 -4.18 4.71 11.97
C GLY A 89 -4.39 3.20 12.03
N ARG A 90 -5.15 2.64 11.08
CA ARG A 90 -5.41 1.21 11.02
C ARG A 90 -5.00 0.65 9.67
N SER A 91 -4.11 -0.35 9.67
CA SER A 91 -3.83 -1.19 8.51
C SER A 91 -4.41 -2.59 8.72
N VAL A 92 -5.11 -3.11 7.72
CA VAL A 92 -5.67 -4.46 7.75
C VAL A 92 -5.39 -5.17 6.43
N SER A 93 -4.73 -6.33 6.52
CA SER A 93 -4.43 -7.20 5.38
C SER A 93 -5.00 -8.60 5.61
N HIS A 94 -5.83 -9.11 4.70
CA HIS A 94 -6.51 -10.41 4.91
C HIS A 94 -5.73 -11.61 4.41
N TRP A 95 -5.25 -11.59 3.17
CA TRP A 95 -4.47 -12.65 2.54
C TRP A 95 -3.22 -12.06 1.93
N MET A 96 -2.08 -12.41 2.51
CA MET A 96 -0.77 -11.93 2.14
C MET A 96 0.17 -13.13 2.00
N ILE A 97 0.71 -13.35 0.81
CA ILE A 97 1.63 -14.47 0.60
C ILE A 97 3.00 -14.09 1.14
N SER A 98 3.59 -12.98 0.67
CA SER A 98 4.88 -12.50 1.16
C SER A 98 4.87 -11.03 1.50
N LEU A 99 5.43 -10.70 2.66
CA LEU A 99 5.74 -9.35 3.12
C LEU A 99 7.23 -9.24 3.42
N SER A 100 7.91 -8.33 2.74
CA SER A 100 9.26 -7.87 3.09
C SER A 100 9.14 -6.41 3.51
N LEU A 101 9.65 -6.11 4.70
CA LEU A 101 9.69 -4.77 5.28
C LEU A 101 11.05 -4.56 5.91
N ASP A 102 11.70 -3.45 5.62
CA ASP A 102 12.94 -3.10 6.31
C ASP A 102 12.58 -2.39 7.63
N ASP A 103 11.87 -1.26 7.57
CA ASP A 103 11.40 -0.53 8.74
C ASP A 103 9.87 -0.43 8.80
N LEU A 104 9.30 -0.83 9.95
CA LEU A 104 7.87 -0.68 10.23
C LEU A 104 7.65 0.24 11.45
N SER A 105 6.97 1.35 11.25
CA SER A 105 6.45 2.22 12.31
C SER A 105 4.93 2.25 12.34
N VAL A 106 4.34 1.74 13.43
CA VAL A 106 2.87 1.72 13.61
C VAL A 106 2.51 2.46 14.89
N THR A 107 1.72 3.53 14.76
CA THR A 107 1.31 4.38 15.90
C THR A 107 -0.06 4.03 16.47
N ARG A 108 -0.69 2.92 16.06
CA ARG A 108 -1.94 2.40 16.65
C ARG A 108 -2.15 0.90 16.47
N GLN A 109 -2.56 0.45 15.29
CA GLN A 109 -3.00 -0.94 15.06
C GLN A 109 -2.70 -1.39 13.62
N SER A 110 -1.92 -2.47 13.50
CA SER A 110 -1.76 -3.26 12.28
C SER A 110 -2.32 -4.67 12.54
N LEU A 111 -3.12 -5.19 11.60
CA LEU A 111 -3.60 -6.57 11.64
C LEU A 111 -3.39 -7.26 10.30
N SER A 112 -2.70 -8.40 10.32
CA SER A 112 -2.63 -9.36 9.22
C SER A 112 -3.33 -10.66 9.63
N HIS A 113 -4.25 -11.15 8.80
CA HIS A 113 -5.07 -12.32 9.15
C HIS A 113 -4.47 -13.63 8.63
N TRP A 114 -3.86 -13.62 7.44
CA TRP A 114 -3.14 -14.75 6.85
C TRP A 114 -1.89 -14.23 6.13
N THR A 115 -0.72 -14.40 6.76
CA THR A 115 0.59 -14.12 6.17
C THR A 115 1.39 -15.42 6.08
N ILE A 116 1.83 -15.80 4.88
CA ILE A 116 2.59 -17.04 4.69
C ILE A 116 4.08 -16.81 4.99
N SER A 117 4.65 -15.72 4.49
CA SER A 117 6.01 -15.30 4.81
C SER A 117 6.08 -13.83 5.20
N LEU A 118 6.81 -13.55 6.27
CA LEU A 118 7.10 -12.22 6.78
C LEU A 118 8.62 -12.13 7.00
N SER A 119 9.25 -11.17 6.32
CA SER A 119 10.58 -10.66 6.63
C SER A 119 10.41 -9.25 7.16
N LEU A 120 10.94 -9.00 8.35
CA LEU A 120 10.90 -7.68 8.98
C LEU A 120 12.23 -7.45 9.69
N ASP A 121 12.94 -6.39 9.31
CA ASP A 121 14.24 -6.09 9.90
C ASP A 121 14.06 -5.28 11.20
N ASN A 122 13.30 -4.18 11.16
CA ASN A 122 13.05 -3.33 12.32
C ASN A 122 11.55 -3.07 12.54
N LEU A 123 11.13 -3.16 13.81
CA LEU A 123 9.77 -2.84 14.25
C LEU A 123 9.78 -1.78 15.34
N THR A 124 9.10 -0.66 15.08
CA THR A 124 8.80 0.36 16.08
C THR A 124 7.29 0.47 16.29
N VAL A 125 6.83 0.23 17.52
CA VAL A 125 5.44 0.42 17.92
C VAL A 125 5.40 1.51 18.97
N THR A 126 4.75 2.62 18.64
CA THR A 126 4.57 3.76 19.56
C THR A 126 3.08 3.90 19.90
N GLY A 127 2.78 4.12 21.18
CA GLY A 127 1.42 4.08 21.76
C GLY A 127 0.94 5.43 22.27
#